data_AF-A0A846P7S7-F1
#
_entry.id   AF-A0A846P7S7-F1
#
_cell.length_a   1.000
_cell.length_b   1.000
_cell.length_c   1.000
_cell.angle_alpha   90.00
_cell.angle_beta   90.00
_cell.angle_gamma   90.00
#
_symmetry.space_group_name_H-M   'P 1'
#
loop_
_entity.id
_entity.type
_entity.pdbx_description
1 polymer ?
#
loop_
_entity_poly.entity_id
_entity_poly.type
_entity_poly.pdbx_seq_one_letter_code
_entity_poly.pdbx_strand_id
1 'polypeptide(L)'
;MDRQISPSTAWVRLASITGLASILCYFAAAFLPLPDMLARLLVFAFGPLLCVAFLGLYRYMSVDSDGPVLQVACLFGILAGVLVTTMLVVQVGNNMAQSDMLAAADSDTAKEAIRTAGRAVNRVQYLLDVVWDIFICVSTVLLAIVLWSHPRFGKIWGAIGFMAGLVLLVLNLHSFPYPPAEAGSVDLGPLVALWMLGVFVRMLLLIRKSG
;
A
#
# COMPACT_ATOMS: atom_id res chain seq x y z
N MET A 1 25.02 -28.67 15.69
CA MET A 1 23.74 -28.26 15.06
C MET A 1 23.32 -26.96 15.71
N ASP A 2 23.60 -25.87 15.02
CA ASP A 2 23.44 -24.52 15.51
C ASP A 2 22.01 -24.23 15.91
N ARG A 3 21.84 -23.61 17.09
CA ARG A 3 20.60 -22.95 17.48
C ARG A 3 20.38 -21.78 16.52
N GLN A 4 19.67 -22.03 15.43
CA GLN A 4 19.24 -20.99 14.50
C GLN A 4 18.39 -19.97 15.26
N ILE A 5 18.88 -18.74 15.23
CA ILE A 5 18.34 -17.53 15.84
C ILE A 5 16.85 -17.45 15.54
N SER A 6 15.98 -17.59 16.54
CA SER A 6 14.56 -17.26 16.37
C SER A 6 14.47 -15.80 15.92
N PRO A 7 13.89 -15.46 14.76
CA PRO A 7 13.65 -14.08 14.41
C PRO A 7 12.82 -13.45 15.52
N SER A 8 13.46 -12.53 16.21
CA SER A 8 13.04 -12.08 17.53
C SER A 8 11.59 -11.61 17.48
N THR A 9 10.83 -11.90 18.52
CA THR A 9 9.50 -11.33 18.78
C THR A 9 9.41 -9.83 18.45
N ALA A 10 10.53 -9.10 18.54
CA ALA A 10 10.67 -7.72 18.09
C ALA A 10 10.37 -7.51 16.59
N TRP A 11 10.89 -8.31 15.67
CA TRP A 11 10.62 -8.17 14.23
C TRP A 11 9.15 -8.37 13.91
N VAL A 12 8.52 -9.38 14.52
CA VAL A 12 7.10 -9.66 14.29
C VAL A 12 6.21 -8.55 14.88
N ARG A 13 6.57 -8.02 16.06
CA ARG A 13 5.90 -6.84 16.64
C ARG A 13 6.07 -5.61 15.75
N LEU A 14 7.29 -5.35 15.28
CA LEU A 14 7.60 -4.22 14.41
C LEU A 14 6.78 -4.30 13.12
N ALA A 15 6.81 -5.46 12.44
CA ALA A 15 6.05 -5.71 11.22
C ALA A 15 4.55 -5.48 11.43
N SER A 16 4.01 -6.07 12.50
CA SER A 16 2.58 -5.98 12.78
C SER A 16 2.16 -4.55 13.12
N ILE A 17 2.89 -3.87 14.00
CA ILE A 17 2.55 -2.50 14.42
C ILE A 17 2.65 -1.54 13.24
N THR A 18 3.74 -1.60 12.47
CA THR A 18 3.94 -0.71 11.32
C THR A 18 2.97 -1.02 10.18
N GLY A 19 2.65 -2.29 9.93
CA GLY A 19 1.66 -2.70 8.94
C GLY A 19 0.24 -2.26 9.31
N LEU A 20 -0.16 -2.45 10.57
CA LEU A 20 -1.43 -1.93 11.09
C LEU A 20 -1.48 -0.40 11.00
N ALA A 21 -0.44 0.29 11.47
CA ALA A 21 -0.37 1.74 11.46
C ALA A 21 -0.41 2.30 10.03
N SER A 22 0.30 1.67 9.09
CA SER A 22 0.27 2.03 7.66
C SER A 22 -1.16 1.99 7.11
N ILE A 23 -1.86 0.88 7.28
CA ILE A 23 -3.22 0.72 6.74
C ILE A 23 -4.21 1.65 7.44
N LEU A 24 -4.06 1.87 8.75
CA LEU A 24 -4.86 2.86 9.48
C LEU A 24 -4.59 4.28 9.00
N CYS A 25 -3.35 4.65 8.68
CA CYS A 25 -3.03 5.94 8.08
C CYS A 25 -3.75 6.12 6.74
N TYR A 26 -3.73 5.09 5.88
CA TYR A 26 -4.45 5.11 4.61
C TYR A 26 -5.96 5.33 4.80
N PHE A 27 -6.63 4.48 5.59
CA PHE A 27 -8.09 4.61 5.80
C PHE A 27 -8.46 5.93 6.48
N ALA A 28 -7.70 6.37 7.47
CA ALA A 28 -7.95 7.63 8.15
C ALA A 28 -7.79 8.82 7.21
N ALA A 29 -6.72 8.86 6.40
CA ALA A 29 -6.51 9.93 5.43
C ALA A 29 -7.56 9.93 4.30
N ALA A 30 -8.03 8.76 3.87
CA ALA A 30 -8.95 8.64 2.76
C ALA A 30 -10.43 8.91 3.14
N PHE A 31 -10.84 8.57 4.37
CA PHE A 31 -12.27 8.53 4.71
C PHE A 31 -12.67 9.41 5.91
N LEU A 32 -11.73 9.94 6.69
CA LEU A 32 -12.05 10.78 7.84
C LEU A 32 -11.87 12.27 7.50
N PRO A 33 -12.77 13.16 7.99
CA PRO A 33 -12.62 14.60 7.85
C PRO A 33 -11.57 15.12 8.84
N LEU A 34 -10.29 15.00 8.46
CA LEU A 34 -9.16 15.39 9.31
C LEU A 34 -8.68 16.82 8.98
N PRO A 35 -8.10 17.54 9.96
CA PRO A 35 -7.38 18.78 9.68
C PRO A 35 -6.20 18.54 8.73
N ASP A 36 -5.93 19.48 7.81
CA ASP A 36 -4.94 19.32 6.75
C ASP A 36 -3.56 18.83 7.23
N MET A 37 -3.07 19.36 8.34
CA MET A 37 -1.77 18.96 8.89
C MET A 37 -1.76 17.48 9.29
N LEU A 38 -2.84 17.01 9.93
CA LEU A 38 -2.96 15.62 10.36
C LEU A 38 -3.17 14.71 9.15
N ALA A 39 -4.02 15.10 8.19
CA ALA A 39 -4.20 14.36 6.95
C ALA A 39 -2.87 14.17 6.21
N ARG A 40 -2.09 15.24 6.02
CA ARG A 40 -0.75 15.18 5.38
C ARG A 40 0.22 14.28 6.14
N LEU A 41 0.24 14.35 7.47
CA LEU A 41 1.10 13.50 8.28
C LEU A 41 0.80 12.01 8.04
N LEU A 42 -0.48 11.63 8.05
CA LEU A 42 -0.91 10.24 7.82
C LEU A 42 -0.60 9.79 6.39
N VAL A 43 -0.89 10.64 5.40
CA VAL A 43 -0.57 10.40 3.99
C VAL A 43 0.92 10.10 3.81
N PHE A 44 1.81 10.90 4.39
CA PHE A 44 3.26 10.70 4.26
C PHE A 44 3.81 9.57 5.12
N ALA A 45 3.12 9.18 6.20
CA ALA A 45 3.50 8.04 7.02
C ALA A 45 3.16 6.69 6.37
N PHE A 46 2.15 6.65 5.48
CA PHE A 46 1.63 5.40 4.92
C PHE A 46 2.71 4.51 4.28
N GLY A 47 3.39 5.02 3.25
CA GLY A 47 4.38 4.26 2.49
C GLY A 47 5.63 3.85 3.28
N PRO A 48 6.27 4.74 4.07
CA PRO A 48 7.41 4.36 4.91
C PRO A 48 7.07 3.29 5.94
N LEU A 49 5.89 3.37 6.59
CA LEU A 49 5.42 2.34 7.50
C LEU A 49 5.20 1.01 6.77
N LEU A 50 4.69 1.05 5.53
CA LEU A 50 4.50 -0.14 4.70
C LEU A 50 5.83 -0.83 4.39
N CYS A 51 6.88 -0.07 4.05
CA CYS A 51 8.23 -0.60 3.81
C CYS A 51 8.77 -1.37 5.03
N VAL A 52 8.63 -0.79 6.22
CA VAL A 52 9.07 -1.43 7.48
C VAL A 52 8.23 -2.67 7.77
N ALA A 53 6.94 -2.64 7.46
CA ALA A 53 6.04 -3.77 7.63
C ALA A 53 6.48 -4.97 6.78
N PHE A 54 6.79 -4.76 5.49
CA PHE A 54 7.29 -5.82 4.60
C PHE A 54 8.68 -6.33 4.99
N LEU A 55 9.57 -5.46 5.48
CA LEU A 55 10.88 -5.89 5.99
C LEU A 55 10.73 -6.85 7.18
N GLY A 56 9.88 -6.52 8.15
CA GLY A 56 9.64 -7.39 9.30
C GLY A 56 8.81 -8.63 8.94
N LEU A 57 7.90 -8.54 7.97
CA LEU A 57 7.14 -9.68 7.44
C LEU A 57 8.07 -10.71 6.81
N TYR A 58 9.05 -10.27 6.03
CA TYR A 58 10.09 -11.15 5.49
C TYR A 58 10.79 -11.94 6.60
N ARG A 59 11.25 -11.25 7.65
CA ARG A 59 11.96 -11.87 8.78
C ARG A 59 11.11 -12.88 9.54
N TYR A 60 9.81 -12.67 9.61
CA TYR A 60 8.89 -13.62 10.22
C TYR A 60 8.67 -14.85 9.33
N MET A 61 8.33 -14.62 8.06
CA MET A 61 7.96 -15.70 7.13
C MET A 61 9.16 -16.56 6.74
N SER A 62 10.37 -16.01 6.75
CA SER A 62 11.60 -16.74 6.41
C SER A 62 11.94 -17.86 7.41
N VAL A 63 11.27 -17.92 8.57
CA VAL A 63 11.41 -19.06 9.51
C VAL A 63 10.86 -20.34 8.88
N ASP A 64 9.69 -20.24 8.26
CA ASP A 64 8.93 -21.39 7.76
C ASP A 64 9.04 -21.51 6.23
N SER A 65 9.41 -20.43 5.52
CA SER A 65 9.43 -20.38 4.05
C SER A 65 10.44 -19.36 3.53
N ASP A 66 11.74 -19.66 3.62
CA ASP A 66 12.78 -18.85 2.97
C ASP A 66 13.01 -19.32 1.53
N GLY A 67 12.55 -18.53 0.56
CA GLY A 67 12.68 -18.84 -0.85
C GLY A 67 12.47 -17.62 -1.74
N PRO A 68 12.77 -17.74 -3.04
CA PRO A 68 12.76 -16.61 -3.97
C PRO A 68 11.39 -15.95 -4.09
N VAL A 69 10.29 -16.71 -3.98
CA VAL A 69 8.93 -16.15 -4.05
C VAL A 69 8.68 -15.17 -2.89
N LEU A 70 9.08 -15.52 -1.66
CA LEU A 70 8.94 -14.63 -0.50
C LEU A 70 9.84 -13.39 -0.65
N GLN A 71 11.09 -13.59 -1.08
CA GLN A 71 12.04 -12.48 -1.26
C GLN A 71 11.53 -11.46 -2.28
N VAL A 72 11.04 -11.93 -3.43
CA VAL A 72 10.48 -11.07 -4.48
C VAL A 72 9.17 -10.42 -4.01
N ALA A 73 8.30 -11.16 -3.31
CA ALA A 73 7.06 -10.61 -2.75
C ALA A 73 7.35 -9.43 -1.81
N CYS A 74 8.28 -9.59 -0.87
CA CYS A 74 8.64 -8.55 0.08
C CYS A 74 9.39 -7.40 -0.56
N LEU A 75 10.28 -7.67 -1.52
CA LEU A 75 10.95 -6.62 -2.30
C LEU A 75 9.91 -5.75 -3.03
N PHE A 76 8.95 -6.37 -3.71
CA PHE A 76 7.91 -5.65 -4.42
C PHE A 76 7.01 -4.85 -3.47
N GLY A 77 6.72 -5.39 -2.28
CA GLY A 77 5.97 -4.67 -1.25
C GLY A 77 6.71 -3.43 -0.70
N ILE A 78 8.03 -3.53 -0.52
CA ILE A 78 8.87 -2.39 -0.15
C ILE A 78 8.89 -1.35 -1.28
N LEU A 79 9.07 -1.78 -2.52
CA LEU A 79 9.05 -0.87 -3.68
C LEU A 79 7.69 -0.19 -3.82
N ALA A 80 6.58 -0.90 -3.60
CA ALA A 80 5.24 -0.32 -3.56
C ALA A 80 5.13 0.78 -2.48
N GLY A 81 5.69 0.54 -1.28
CA GLY A 81 5.74 1.54 -0.21
C GLY A 81 6.51 2.80 -0.60
N VAL A 82 7.63 2.67 -1.31
CA VAL A 82 8.38 3.81 -1.84
C VAL A 82 7.57 4.54 -2.91
N LEU A 83 7.00 3.81 -3.87
CA LEU A 83 6.24 4.38 -4.98
C LEU A 83 5.00 5.13 -4.53
N VAL A 84 4.25 4.57 -3.58
CA VAL A 84 3.07 5.26 -3.03
C VAL A 84 3.46 6.50 -2.23
N THR A 85 4.61 6.48 -1.53
CA THR A 85 5.14 7.70 -0.90
C THR A 85 5.43 8.77 -1.94
N THR A 86 6.11 8.41 -3.04
CA THR A 86 6.43 9.33 -4.14
C THR A 86 5.15 9.91 -4.76
N MET A 87 4.18 9.04 -5.08
CA MET A 87 2.89 9.46 -5.63
C MET A 87 2.17 10.44 -4.71
N LEU A 88 2.05 10.11 -3.42
CA LEU A 88 1.31 10.93 -2.46
C LEU A 88 1.99 12.29 -2.21
N VAL A 89 3.32 12.35 -2.20
CA VAL A 89 4.06 13.62 -2.12
C VAL A 89 3.77 14.49 -3.35
N VAL A 90 3.81 13.90 -4.55
CA VAL A 90 3.48 14.60 -5.81
C VAL A 90 2.03 15.09 -5.79
N GLN A 91 1.08 14.22 -5.40
CA GLN A 91 -0.35 14.55 -5.36
C GLN A 91 -0.65 15.68 -4.37
N VAL A 92 -0.15 15.59 -3.13
CA VAL A 92 -0.34 16.64 -2.12
C VAL A 92 0.29 17.95 -2.58
N GLY A 93 1.51 17.92 -3.10
CA GLY A 93 2.20 19.11 -3.57
C GLY A 93 1.48 19.81 -4.73
N ASN A 94 1.02 19.04 -5.73
CA ASN A 94 0.28 19.56 -6.87
C ASN A 94 -1.06 20.17 -6.45
N ASN A 95 -1.80 19.51 -5.56
CA ASN A 95 -3.09 20.01 -5.06
C ASN A 95 -2.92 21.31 -4.28
N MET A 96 -1.89 21.40 -3.42
CA MET A 96 -1.59 22.62 -2.68
C MET A 96 -1.23 23.77 -3.62
N ALA A 97 -0.30 23.55 -4.56
CA ALA A 97 0.10 24.57 -5.53
C ALA A 97 -1.07 25.05 -6.39
N GLN A 98 -1.92 24.13 -6.86
CA GLN A 98 -3.11 24.48 -7.63
C GLN A 98 -4.10 25.31 -6.79
N SER A 99 -4.31 24.96 -5.53
CA SER A 99 -5.17 25.71 -4.61
C SER A 99 -4.67 27.14 -4.41
N ASP A 100 -3.38 27.32 -4.16
CA ASP A 100 -2.76 28.64 -3.97
C ASP A 100 -2.87 29.51 -5.23
N MET A 101 -2.61 28.93 -6.41
CA MET A 101 -2.75 29.62 -7.69
C MET A 101 -4.20 30.02 -7.96
N LEU A 102 -5.18 29.16 -7.65
CA LEU A 102 -6.60 29.47 -7.82
C LEU A 102 -7.06 30.59 -6.89
N ALA A 103 -6.55 30.62 -5.66
CA ALA A 103 -6.85 31.68 -4.69
C ALA A 103 -6.27 33.04 -5.12
N ALA A 104 -5.11 33.04 -5.78
CA ALA A 104 -4.45 34.25 -6.28
C ALA A 104 -4.95 34.73 -7.66
N ALA A 105 -5.83 33.99 -8.33
CA ALA A 105 -6.25 34.30 -9.69
C ALA A 105 -7.39 35.33 -9.74
N ASP A 106 -7.14 36.46 -10.41
CA ASP A 106 -8.08 37.59 -10.49
C ASP A 106 -9.13 37.48 -11.62
N SER A 107 -9.03 36.48 -12.50
CA SER A 107 -9.95 36.30 -13.62
C SER A 107 -10.39 34.85 -13.79
N ASP A 108 -11.60 34.66 -14.34
CA ASP A 108 -12.12 33.32 -14.65
C ASP A 108 -11.27 32.62 -15.72
N THR A 109 -10.76 33.37 -16.70
CA THR A 109 -9.82 32.86 -17.70
C THR A 109 -8.54 32.29 -17.05
N ALA A 110 -7.96 32.99 -16.07
CA ALA A 110 -6.81 32.49 -15.33
C ALA A 110 -7.14 31.22 -14.53
N LYS A 111 -8.29 31.19 -13.86
CA LYS A 111 -8.76 30.01 -13.10
C LYS A 111 -8.98 28.79 -14.01
N GLU A 112 -9.53 28.99 -15.21
CA GLU A 112 -9.72 27.92 -16.17
C GLU A 112 -8.38 27.39 -16.73
N ALA A 113 -7.43 28.28 -17.00
CA ALA A 113 -6.08 27.90 -17.39
C ALA A 113 -5.39 27.07 -16.30
N ILE A 114 -5.50 27.49 -15.03
CA ILE A 114 -4.95 26.76 -13.87
C ILE A 114 -5.59 25.38 -13.73
N ARG A 115 -6.93 25.27 -13.85
CA ARG A 115 -7.62 23.97 -13.81
C ARG A 115 -7.18 23.05 -14.95
N THR A 116 -6.97 23.61 -16.14
CA THR A 116 -6.51 22.84 -17.30
C THR A 116 -5.09 22.33 -17.10
N ALA A 117 -4.18 23.18 -16.62
CA ALA A 117 -2.83 22.78 -16.23
C ALA A 117 -2.85 21.73 -15.12
N GLY A 118 -3.68 21.92 -14.09
CA GLY A 118 -3.86 20.96 -12.99
C GLY A 118 -4.30 19.58 -13.49
N ARG A 119 -5.26 19.50 -14.42
CA ARG A 119 -5.66 18.22 -15.04
C ARG A 119 -4.50 17.54 -15.78
N ALA A 120 -3.65 18.30 -16.46
CA ALA A 120 -2.50 17.76 -17.16
C ALA A 120 -1.44 17.23 -16.19
N VAL A 121 -1.12 17.99 -15.14
CA VAL A 121 -0.15 17.60 -14.11
C VAL A 121 -0.66 16.39 -13.29
N ASN A 122 -1.98 16.32 -13.02
CA ASN A 122 -2.59 15.18 -12.34
C ASN A 122 -2.47 13.87 -13.13
N ARG A 123 -2.14 13.90 -14.42
CA ARG A 123 -1.81 12.68 -15.16
C ARG A 123 -0.57 11.98 -14.62
N VAL A 124 0.41 12.74 -14.14
CA VAL A 124 1.64 12.17 -13.57
C VAL A 124 1.33 11.35 -12.33
N GLN A 125 0.50 11.86 -11.41
CA GLN A 125 0.09 11.09 -10.24
C GLN A 125 -0.73 9.85 -10.61
N TYR A 126 -1.62 9.90 -11.62
CA TYR A 126 -2.37 8.73 -12.06
C TYR A 126 -1.47 7.63 -12.65
N LEU A 127 -0.43 8.01 -13.38
CA LEU A 127 0.54 7.04 -13.88
C LEU A 127 1.38 6.44 -12.74
N LEU A 128 1.76 7.24 -11.74
CA LEU A 128 2.41 6.73 -10.52
C LEU A 128 1.47 5.81 -9.72
N ASP A 129 0.17 6.09 -9.73
CA ASP A 129 -0.88 5.28 -9.12
C ASP A 129 -0.89 3.87 -9.72
N VAL A 130 -0.96 3.78 -11.06
CA VAL A 130 -0.89 2.49 -11.75
C VAL A 130 0.43 1.75 -11.45
N VAL A 131 1.56 2.48 -11.37
CA VAL A 131 2.86 1.86 -11.09
C VAL A 131 2.88 1.24 -9.69
N TRP A 132 2.50 1.95 -8.62
CA TRP A 132 2.50 1.33 -7.29
C TRP A 132 1.48 0.19 -7.20
N ASP A 133 0.33 0.30 -7.88
CA ASP A 133 -0.68 -0.75 -7.93
C ASP A 133 -0.15 -2.04 -8.56
N ILE A 134 0.67 -1.95 -9.62
CA ILE A 134 1.36 -3.11 -10.18
C ILE A 134 2.25 -3.78 -9.12
N PHE A 135 3.07 -3.00 -8.42
CA PHE A 135 4.00 -3.54 -7.42
C PHE A 135 3.27 -4.16 -6.21
N ILE A 136 2.26 -3.48 -5.66
CA ILE A 136 1.53 -3.99 -4.49
C ILE A 136 0.67 -5.20 -4.85
N CYS A 137 0.07 -5.23 -6.04
CA CYS A 137 -0.74 -6.37 -6.47
C CYS A 137 0.12 -7.60 -6.73
N VAL A 138 1.27 -7.44 -7.41
CA VAL A 138 2.22 -8.56 -7.62
C VAL A 138 2.79 -9.03 -6.28
N SER A 139 3.17 -8.10 -5.39
CA SER A 139 3.59 -8.45 -4.03
C SER A 139 2.53 -9.27 -3.30
N THR A 140 1.27 -8.82 -3.37
CA THR A 140 0.11 -9.48 -2.73
C THR A 140 -0.12 -10.89 -3.29
N VAL A 141 -0.09 -11.06 -4.61
CA VAL A 141 -0.26 -12.37 -5.27
C VAL A 141 0.85 -13.33 -4.86
N LEU A 142 2.11 -12.90 -4.90
CA LEU A 142 3.25 -13.74 -4.53
C LEU A 142 3.24 -14.08 -3.04
N LEU A 143 2.93 -13.11 -2.18
CA LEU A 143 2.77 -13.34 -0.75
C LEU A 143 1.64 -14.33 -0.47
N ALA A 144 0.52 -14.22 -1.18
CA ALA A 144 -0.60 -15.14 -1.04
C ALA A 144 -0.23 -16.59 -1.43
N ILE A 145 0.62 -16.78 -2.45
CA ILE A 145 1.19 -18.09 -2.80
C ILE A 145 2.03 -18.65 -1.64
N VAL A 146 2.86 -17.82 -1.00
CA VAL A 146 3.63 -18.23 0.19
C VAL A 146 2.69 -18.62 1.34
N LEU A 147 1.67 -17.81 1.61
CA LEU A 147 0.71 -18.05 2.69
C LEU A 147 -0.13 -19.31 2.48
N TRP A 148 -0.36 -19.72 1.24
CA TRP A 148 -1.15 -20.91 0.88
C TRP A 148 -0.64 -22.18 1.57
N SER A 149 0.68 -22.34 1.65
CA SER A 149 1.35 -23.49 2.25
C SER A 149 1.83 -23.23 3.68
N HIS A 150 1.65 -22.01 4.20
CA HIS A 150 2.17 -21.62 5.50
C HIS A 150 1.34 -22.24 6.65
N PRO A 151 1.95 -22.94 7.63
CA PRO A 151 1.23 -23.72 8.66
C PRO A 151 0.21 -22.93 9.49
N ARG A 152 0.45 -21.62 9.68
CA ARG A 152 -0.38 -20.74 10.53
C ARG A 152 -1.42 -19.90 9.79
N PHE A 153 -1.32 -19.82 8.46
CA PHE A 153 -2.22 -19.05 7.59
C PHE A 153 -3.07 -20.02 6.75
N GLY A 154 -2.43 -20.79 5.88
CA GLY A 154 -3.08 -21.81 5.05
C GLY A 154 -3.88 -21.25 3.88
N LYS A 155 -4.60 -22.15 3.21
CA LYS A 155 -5.19 -21.94 1.88
C LYS A 155 -6.21 -20.80 1.81
N ILE A 156 -6.98 -20.53 2.87
CA ILE A 156 -8.00 -19.48 2.86
C ILE A 156 -7.35 -18.10 2.69
N TRP A 157 -6.30 -17.82 3.46
CA TRP A 157 -5.57 -16.56 3.36
C TRP A 157 -4.88 -16.40 2.00
N GLY A 158 -4.31 -17.49 1.48
CA GLY A 158 -3.73 -17.53 0.15
C GLY A 158 -4.77 -17.30 -0.95
N ALA A 159 -5.93 -17.93 -0.90
CA ALA A 159 -6.98 -17.77 -1.91
C ALA A 159 -7.50 -16.33 -1.97
N ILE A 160 -7.82 -15.74 -0.81
CA ILE A 160 -8.35 -14.37 -0.75
C ILE A 160 -7.32 -13.36 -1.28
N GLY A 161 -6.06 -13.47 -0.83
CA GLY A 161 -5.00 -12.56 -1.27
C GLY A 161 -4.69 -12.68 -2.75
N PHE A 162 -4.64 -13.91 -3.25
CA PHE A 162 -4.40 -14.18 -4.67
C PHE A 162 -5.50 -13.55 -5.53
N MET A 163 -6.76 -13.78 -5.19
CA MET A 163 -7.89 -13.22 -5.95
C MET A 163 -7.94 -11.70 -5.85
N ALA A 164 -7.77 -11.12 -4.65
CA ALA A 164 -7.83 -9.67 -4.46
C ALA A 164 -6.71 -8.96 -5.25
N GLY A 165 -5.46 -9.43 -5.15
CA GLY A 165 -4.33 -8.85 -5.87
C GLY A 165 -4.44 -9.05 -7.38
N LEU A 166 -4.84 -10.24 -7.85
CA LEU A 166 -4.94 -10.52 -9.28
C LEU A 166 -6.07 -9.72 -9.95
N VAL A 167 -7.25 -9.66 -9.34
CA VAL A 167 -8.38 -8.91 -9.91
C VAL A 167 -8.07 -7.41 -9.93
N LEU A 168 -7.51 -6.84 -8.85
CA LEU A 168 -7.12 -5.43 -8.83
C LEU A 168 -6.05 -5.12 -9.90
N LEU A 169 -5.07 -6.00 -10.09
CA LEU A 169 -4.06 -5.84 -11.13
C LEU A 169 -4.69 -5.80 -12.53
N VAL A 170 -5.58 -6.74 -12.82
CA VAL A 170 -6.28 -6.79 -14.12
C VAL A 170 -7.10 -5.52 -14.34
N LEU A 171 -7.84 -5.05 -13.33
CA LEU A 171 -8.62 -3.82 -13.43
C LEU A 171 -7.73 -2.60 -13.69
N ASN A 172 -6.58 -2.49 -13.02
CA ASN A 172 -5.61 -1.42 -13.23
C ASN A 172 -5.04 -1.41 -14.64
N LEU A 173 -4.58 -2.57 -15.13
CA LEU A 173 -4.01 -2.68 -16.47
C LEU A 173 -5.05 -2.45 -17.57
N HIS A 174 -6.29 -2.87 -17.35
CA HIS A 174 -7.40 -2.63 -18.28
C HIS A 174 -7.81 -1.15 -18.32
N SER A 175 -7.74 -0.45 -17.19
CA SER A 175 -8.18 0.95 -17.06
C SER A 175 -7.11 1.96 -17.47
N PHE A 176 -5.87 1.51 -17.69
CA PHE A 176 -4.75 2.34 -18.10
C PHE A 176 -5.12 3.24 -19.31
N PRO A 177 -4.79 4.55 -19.30
CA PRO A 177 -3.86 5.24 -18.38
C PRO A 177 -4.50 5.85 -17.12
N TYR A 178 -5.69 5.40 -16.74
CA TYR A 178 -6.42 5.88 -15.57
C TYR A 178 -6.47 4.79 -14.50
N PRO A 179 -6.50 5.14 -13.21
CA PRO A 179 -6.86 4.18 -12.18
C PRO A 179 -8.34 3.77 -12.32
N PRO A 180 -8.73 2.58 -11.82
CA PRO A 180 -10.07 2.02 -12.04
C PRO A 180 -11.22 2.97 -11.70
N ALA A 181 -11.16 3.65 -10.54
CA ALA A 181 -12.20 4.58 -10.11
C ALA A 181 -12.40 5.75 -11.09
N GLU A 182 -11.32 6.31 -11.61
CA GLU A 182 -11.34 7.42 -12.56
C GLU A 182 -11.76 6.98 -13.97
N ALA A 183 -11.63 5.69 -14.28
CA ALA A 183 -12.13 5.08 -15.51
C ALA A 183 -13.61 4.64 -15.44
N GLY A 184 -14.29 4.87 -14.31
CA GLY A 184 -15.67 4.41 -14.08
C GLY A 184 -15.79 2.93 -13.72
N SER A 185 -14.69 2.30 -13.33
CA SER A 185 -14.62 0.93 -12.83
C SER A 185 -14.62 0.90 -11.28
N VAL A 186 -14.64 -0.32 -10.72
CA VAL A 186 -14.60 -0.53 -9.26
C VAL A 186 -13.15 -0.52 -8.78
N ASP A 187 -12.88 0.21 -7.70
CA ASP A 187 -11.60 0.16 -7.00
C ASP A 187 -11.60 -0.90 -5.90
N LEU A 188 -10.68 -1.87 -6.02
CA LEU A 188 -10.47 -2.95 -5.06
C LEU A 188 -9.25 -2.73 -4.16
N GLY A 189 -8.58 -1.58 -4.25
CA GLY A 189 -7.51 -1.17 -3.34
C GLY A 189 -7.88 -1.33 -1.85
N PRO A 190 -9.05 -0.86 -1.40
CA PRO A 190 -9.52 -1.08 -0.04
C PRO A 190 -9.60 -2.56 0.36
N LEU A 191 -9.98 -3.45 -0.56
CA LEU A 191 -10.06 -4.89 -0.29
C LEU A 191 -8.65 -5.50 -0.09
N VAL A 192 -7.68 -5.12 -0.92
CA VAL A 192 -6.27 -5.54 -0.76
C VAL A 192 -5.71 -5.02 0.58
N ALA A 193 -5.99 -3.76 0.92
CA ALA A 193 -5.59 -3.18 2.19
C ALA A 193 -6.19 -3.93 3.40
N LEU A 194 -7.48 -4.29 3.35
CA LEU A 194 -8.13 -5.07 4.41
C LEU A 194 -7.56 -6.49 4.53
N TRP A 195 -7.26 -7.15 3.42
CA TRP A 195 -6.61 -8.46 3.46
C TRP A 195 -5.23 -8.37 4.14
N MET A 196 -4.44 -7.37 3.76
CA MET A 196 -3.11 -7.15 4.32
C MET A 196 -3.18 -6.77 5.81
N LEU A 197 -4.21 -6.01 6.21
CA LEU A 197 -4.52 -5.72 7.62
C LEU A 197 -4.75 -7.02 8.39
N GLY A 198 -5.56 -7.92 7.83
CA GLY A 198 -5.80 -9.25 8.38
C GLY A 198 -4.52 -10.05 8.56
N VAL A 199 -3.59 -9.98 7.60
CA VAL A 199 -2.28 -10.64 7.70
C VAL A 199 -1.48 -10.10 8.89
N PHE A 200 -1.37 -8.78 9.04
CA PHE A 200 -0.64 -8.17 10.16
C PHE A 200 -1.31 -8.39 11.52
N VAL A 201 -2.65 -8.34 11.60
CA VAL A 201 -3.39 -8.73 12.81
C VAL A 201 -3.07 -10.19 13.17
N ARG A 202 -3.13 -11.10 12.19
CA ARG A 202 -2.90 -12.52 12.41
C ARG A 202 -1.48 -12.79 12.91
N MET A 203 -0.47 -12.13 12.34
CA MET A 203 0.92 -12.18 12.82
C MET A 203 1.00 -11.76 14.29
N LEU A 204 0.39 -10.63 14.67
CA LEU A 204 0.39 -10.16 16.05
C LEU A 204 -0.25 -11.14 17.03
N LEU A 205 -1.38 -11.75 16.64
CA LEU A 205 -2.09 -12.73 17.46
C LEU A 205 -1.30 -14.04 17.64
N LEU A 206 -0.50 -14.43 16.65
CA LEU A 206 0.32 -15.64 16.71
C LEU A 206 1.47 -15.49 17.71
N ILE A 207 2.07 -14.30 17.84
CA ILE A 207 3.08 -14.03 18.87
C ILE A 207 2.52 -14.24 20.28
N ARG A 208 1.31 -13.71 20.54
CA ARG A 208 0.70 -13.74 21.89
C ARG A 208 0.38 -15.14 22.38
N LYS A 209 0.31 -16.14 21.50
CA LYS A 209 0.06 -17.54 21.85
C LYS A 209 1.34 -18.34 22.08
N SER A 210 2.52 -17.78 21.77
CA SER A 210 3.82 -18.46 21.86
C SER A 210 4.70 -17.95 23.02
N GLY A 211 4.24 -16.94 23.77
CA GLY A 211 4.81 -16.52 25.04
C GLY A 211 3.83 -16.79 26.16
#